data_AF-A0A2V7IWW7-F1
#
_entry.id   AF-A0A2V7IWW7-F1
#
_cell.length_a   1.000
_cell.length_b   1.000
_cell.length_c   1.000
_cell.angle_alpha   90.00
_cell.angle_beta   90.00
_cell.angle_gamma   90.00
#
_symmetry.space_group_name_H-M   'P 1'
#
loop_
_entity.id
_entity.type
_entity.pdbx_description
1 polymer ?
#
loop_
_entity_poly.entity_id
_entity_poly.type
_entity_poly.pdbx_seq_one_letter_code
_entity_poly.pdbx_strand_id
1 'polypeptide(L)'
;MPGQPARYNAPDSPEAVVHDLPPIRFDGQLIAIRLQVRRSEDGIWRGRVLFGAPDTEAERSTAEIFCATSEPDLWQAVRDLRDHHLRDLYRSLL
;
A
#
# COMPACT_ATOMS: atom_id res chain seq x y z
N MET A 1 -9.75 -41.18 -16.44
CA MET A 1 -9.27 -40.51 -15.20
C MET A 1 -9.15 -39.02 -15.49
N PRO A 2 -10.00 -38.14 -14.96
CA PRO A 2 -9.80 -36.70 -15.08
C PRO A 2 -8.89 -36.22 -13.95
N GLY A 3 -7.73 -35.67 -14.30
CA GLY A 3 -6.76 -35.10 -13.37
C GLY A 3 -7.33 -33.84 -12.72
N GLN A 4 -7.42 -33.84 -11.39
CA GLN A 4 -7.73 -32.66 -10.60
C GLN A 4 -6.66 -31.59 -10.86
N PRO A 5 -7.03 -30.32 -11.11
CA PRO A 5 -6.05 -29.26 -11.17
C PRO A 5 -5.41 -29.14 -9.79
N ALA A 6 -4.07 -29.21 -9.76
CA ALA A 6 -3.27 -28.96 -8.58
C ALA A 6 -3.71 -27.61 -7.99
N ARG A 7 -4.23 -27.63 -6.76
CA ARG A 7 -4.33 -26.41 -5.96
C ARG A 7 -2.91 -25.91 -5.81
N TYR A 8 -2.57 -24.85 -6.54
CA TYR A 8 -1.34 -24.12 -6.38
C TYR A 8 -1.37 -23.53 -4.97
N ASN A 9 -0.79 -24.26 -4.02
CA ASN A 9 -0.53 -23.74 -2.70
C ASN A 9 0.72 -22.88 -2.85
N ALA A 10 0.50 -21.60 -3.19
CA ALA A 10 1.58 -20.62 -3.29
C ALA A 10 2.36 -20.61 -1.97
N PRO A 11 3.69 -20.78 -2.00
CA PRO A 11 4.50 -20.60 -0.80
C PRO A 11 4.43 -19.13 -0.40
N ASP A 12 4.13 -18.88 0.88
CA ASP A 12 4.23 -17.62 1.62
C ASP A 12 4.63 -16.41 0.76
N SER A 13 3.62 -15.67 0.27
CA SER A 13 3.86 -14.28 -0.13
C SER A 13 4.53 -13.59 1.06
N PRO A 14 5.70 -12.93 0.89
CA PRO A 14 6.37 -12.29 2.00
C PRO A 14 5.39 -11.32 2.65
N GLU A 15 5.19 -11.52 3.95
CA GLU A 15 4.20 -10.84 4.77
C GLU A 15 4.26 -9.33 4.51
N ALA A 16 3.11 -8.71 4.27
CA ALA A 16 3.08 -7.30 3.94
C ALA A 16 3.50 -6.48 5.17
N VAL A 17 4.54 -5.68 5.03
CA VAL A 17 5.08 -4.83 6.10
C VAL A 17 4.41 -3.46 6.02
N VAL A 18 3.96 -2.96 7.17
CA VAL A 18 3.33 -1.65 7.28
C VAL A 18 4.31 -0.66 7.89
N HIS A 19 4.44 0.50 7.26
CA HIS A 19 5.30 1.59 7.69
C HIS A 19 4.48 2.85 7.93
N ASP A 20 4.71 3.52 9.04
CA ASP A 20 4.12 4.83 9.29
C ASP A 20 4.78 5.91 8.44
N LEU A 21 3.95 6.77 7.87
CA LEU A 21 4.36 7.99 7.18
C LEU A 21 3.89 9.21 7.97
N PRO A 22 4.49 10.40 7.76
CA PRO A 22 4.00 11.63 8.35
C PRO A 22 2.51 11.85 8.02
N PRO A 23 1.66 12.18 9.00
CA PRO A 23 0.25 12.43 8.76
C PRO A 23 0.05 13.72 7.94
N ILE A 24 -1.05 13.78 7.20
CA ILE A 24 -1.46 15.01 6.49
C ILE A 24 -2.59 15.71 7.22
N ARG A 25 -2.73 17.02 6.95
CA ARG A 25 -3.95 17.76 7.27
C ARG A 25 -4.91 17.74 6.09
N PHE A 26 -6.15 17.30 6.33
CA PHE A 26 -7.25 17.34 5.38
C PHE A 26 -8.49 17.89 6.08
N ASP A 27 -9.08 18.95 5.53
CA ASP A 27 -10.26 19.63 6.08
C ASP A 27 -10.18 19.95 7.60
N GLY A 28 -9.00 20.39 8.06
CA GLY A 28 -8.75 20.70 9.48
C GLY A 28 -8.45 19.49 10.37
N GLN A 29 -8.64 18.25 9.88
CA GLN A 29 -8.34 17.02 10.59
C GLN A 29 -6.95 16.48 10.24
N LEU A 30 -6.27 15.87 11.22
CA LEU A 30 -5.06 15.07 10.97
C LEU A 30 -5.47 13.66 10.55
N ILE A 31 -4.99 13.25 9.37
CA ILE A 31 -5.20 11.91 8.82
C ILE A 31 -3.89 11.14 8.94
N ALA A 32 -3.91 10.06 9.73
CA ALA A 32 -2.79 9.13 9.82
C ALA A 32 -2.54 8.49 8.46
N ILE A 33 -1.27 8.33 8.08
CA ILE A 33 -0.87 7.71 6.82
C ILE A 33 0.06 6.55 7.12
N ARG A 34 -0.24 5.41 6.52
CA ARG A 34 0.63 4.23 6.54
C ARG A 34 0.87 3.77 5.11
N LEU A 35 2.01 3.14 4.87
CA LEU A 35 2.36 2.48 3.63
C LEU A 35 2.46 0.99 3.90
N GLN A 36 1.64 0.21 3.23
CA GLN A 36 1.79 -1.24 3.21
C GLN A 36 2.62 -1.63 2.00
N VAL A 37 3.72 -2.36 2.25
CA VAL A 37 4.69 -2.80 1.24
C VAL A 37 4.79 -4.32 1.29
N ARG A 38 4.82 -4.96 0.12
CA ARG A 38 5.09 -6.39 0.00
C ARG A 38 5.92 -6.66 -1.24
N ARG A 39 6.62 -7.78 -1.25
CA ARG A 39 7.19 -8.32 -2.47
C ARG A 39 6.21 -9.32 -3.08
N SER A 40 5.85 -9.09 -4.32
CA SER A 40 4.91 -9.94 -5.07
C SER A 40 5.63 -11.17 -5.64
N GLU A 41 4.87 -12.18 -6.07
CA GLU A 41 5.39 -13.48 -6.55
C GLU A 41 6.23 -13.34 -7.84
N ASP A 42 5.91 -12.32 -8.64
CA ASP A 42 6.68 -11.88 -9.82
C ASP A 42 8.03 -11.22 -9.45
N GLY A 43 8.36 -11.14 -8.16
CA GLY A 43 9.58 -10.56 -7.63
C GLY A 43 9.55 -9.03 -7.52
N ILE A 44 8.44 -8.41 -7.90
CA ILE A 44 8.23 -6.96 -7.93
C ILE A 44 7.77 -6.45 -6.56
N TRP A 45 8.32 -5.32 -6.13
CA TRP A 45 7.87 -4.62 -4.93
C TRP A 45 6.59 -3.85 -5.21
N ARG A 46 5.58 -4.05 -4.38
CA ARG A 46 4.29 -3.39 -4.49
C ARG A 46 3.94 -2.67 -3.20
N GLY A 47 3.32 -1.51 -3.34
CA GLY A 47 2.89 -0.72 -2.20
C GLY A 47 1.55 -0.02 -2.40
N ARG A 48 0.81 0.14 -1.30
CA ARG A 48 -0.43 0.92 -1.25
C ARG A 48 -0.42 1.85 -0.04
N VAL A 49 -1.11 2.97 -0.17
CA VAL A 49 -1.28 3.95 0.91
C VAL A 49 -2.54 3.62 1.68
N LEU A 50 -2.44 3.62 3.00
CA LEU A 50 -3.54 3.49 3.95
C LEU A 50 -3.73 4.84 4.65
N PHE A 51 -4.97 5.30 4.72
CA PHE A 51 -5.38 6.54 5.37
C PHE A 51 -6.29 6.23 6.56
N GLY A 52 -6.09 6.94 7.67
CA GLY A 52 -6.84 6.75 8.90
C GLY A 52 -6.21 5.73 9.84
N ALA A 53 -6.88 5.45 10.95
CA ALA A 53 -6.42 4.47 11.94
C ALA A 53 -6.70 3.02 11.46
N PRO A 54 -5.81 2.06 11.79
CA PRO A 54 -6.03 0.64 11.46
C PRO A 54 -7.35 0.13 12.03
N ASP A 55 -8.01 -0.76 11.29
CA ASP A 55 -9.20 -1.50 11.76
C ASP A 55 -10.37 -0.60 12.17
N THR A 56 -10.47 0.58 11.55
CA THR A 56 -11.59 1.51 11.76
C THR A 56 -12.44 1.64 10.50
N GLU A 57 -13.73 1.93 10.66
CA GLU A 57 -14.65 2.20 9.53
C GLU A 57 -14.22 3.41 8.69
N ALA A 58 -13.36 4.27 9.25
CA ALA A 58 -12.78 5.43 8.56
C ALA A 58 -11.51 5.09 7.77
N GLU A 59 -10.98 3.85 7.86
CA GLU A 59 -9.81 3.44 7.10
C GLU A 59 -10.13 3.43 5.60
N ARG A 60 -9.23 4.02 4.81
CA ARG A 60 -9.30 4.04 3.36
C ARG A 60 -7.98 3.53 2.80
N SER A 61 -8.01 2.79 1.71
CA SER A 61 -6.80 2.31 1.07
C SER A 61 -6.83 2.56 -0.42
N THR A 62 -5.67 2.89 -0.99
CA THR A 62 -5.50 2.89 -2.44
C THR A 62 -5.37 1.45 -2.95
N ALA A 63 -5.45 1.28 -4.27
CA ALA A 63 -4.86 0.13 -4.92
C ALA A 63 -3.33 0.10 -4.72
N GLU A 64 -2.67 -0.94 -5.24
CA GLU A 64 -1.20 -1.01 -5.29
C GLU A 64 -0.65 -0.04 -6.35
N ILE A 65 -0.54 1.23 -5.97
CA ILE A 65 -0.10 2.31 -6.86
C ILE A 65 1.44 2.41 -6.95
N PHE A 66 2.17 1.79 -6.03
CA PHE A 66 3.62 1.65 -6.11
C PHE A 66 4.00 0.30 -6.69
N CYS A 67 4.92 0.32 -7.65
CA CYS A 67 5.44 -0.85 -8.33
C CYS A 67 6.91 -0.58 -8.70
N ALA A 68 7.82 -1.40 -8.19
CA ALA A 68 9.25 -1.24 -8.46
C ALA A 68 9.98 -2.58 -8.49
N THR A 69 11.03 -2.68 -9.29
CA THR A 69 11.87 -3.89 -9.37
C THR A 69 12.77 -4.07 -8.15
N SER A 70 13.00 -3.01 -7.37
CA SER A 70 13.79 -3.03 -6.15
C SER A 70 13.10 -2.27 -5.03
N GLU A 71 13.39 -2.64 -3.77
CA GLU A 71 12.85 -1.95 -2.60
C GLU A 71 13.32 -0.49 -2.52
N PRO A 72 14.61 -0.16 -2.76
CA PRO A 72 15.07 1.23 -2.74
C PRO A 72 14.33 2.14 -3.72
N ASP A 73 13.99 1.63 -4.91
CA ASP A 73 13.25 2.40 -5.93
C ASP A 73 11.81 2.68 -5.47
N LEU A 74 11.15 1.71 -4.83
CA LEU A 74 9.84 1.92 -4.21
C LEU A 74 9.92 3.03 -3.16
N TRP A 75 10.92 2.97 -2.27
CA TRP A 75 11.10 3.96 -1.23
C TRP A 75 11.44 5.35 -1.79
N GLN A 76 12.14 5.42 -2.92
CA GLN A 76 12.37 6.68 -3.61
C GLN A 76 11.06 7.30 -4.09
N ALA A 77 10.19 6.51 -4.75
CA ALA A 77 8.89 6.98 -5.18
C ALA A 77 8.00 7.44 -4.01
N VAL A 78 8.06 6.75 -2.86
CA VAL A 78 7.35 7.15 -1.64
C VAL A 78 7.89 8.46 -1.08
N ARG A 79 9.22 8.67 -1.06
CA ARG A 79 9.84 9.93 -0.61
C ARG A 79 9.49 11.12 -1.50
N ASP A 80 9.22 10.87 -2.78
CA ASP A 80 8.81 11.92 -3.73
C ASP A 80 7.33 12.33 -3.56
N LEU A 81 6.53 11.56 -2.79
CA LEU A 81 5.19 12.00 -2.40
C LEU A 81 5.26 13.24 -1.51
N ARG A 82 4.40 14.20 -1.84
CA ARG A 82 4.21 15.42 -1.05
C ARG A 82 2.80 15.47 -0.52
N ASP A 83 2.58 16.31 0.48
CA ASP A 83 1.27 16.52 1.11
C ASP A 83 0.11 16.69 0.13
N HIS A 84 0.29 17.44 -0.96
CA HIS A 84 -0.80 17.68 -1.92
C HIS A 84 -1.15 16.43 -2.73
N HIS A 85 -0.15 15.61 -3.11
CA HIS A 85 -0.40 14.30 -3.74
C HIS A 85 -1.22 13.40 -2.80
N LEU A 86 -0.83 13.33 -1.52
CA LEU A 86 -1.53 12.52 -0.52
C LEU A 86 -2.95 13.02 -0.24
N ARG A 87 -3.15 14.35 -0.22
CA ARG A 87 -4.50 14.94 -0.10
C ARG A 87 -5.39 14.63 -1.30
N ASP A 88 -4.85 14.71 -2.51
CA ASP A 88 -5.62 14.40 -3.72
C ASP A 88 -5.94 12.91 -3.81
N LEU A 89 -5.00 12.03 -3.43
CA LEU A 89 -5.26 10.60 -3.27
C LEU A 89 -6.37 10.35 -2.24
N TYR A 90 -6.27 10.93 -1.05
CA TYR A 90 -7.29 10.76 -0.01
C TYR A 90 -8.66 11.27 -0.48
N ARG A 91 -8.72 12.44 -1.13
CA ARG A 91 -9.96 12.99 -1.70
C ARG A 91 -10.60 12.04 -2.72
N SER A 92 -9.80 11.31 -3.51
CA SER A 92 -10.32 10.37 -4.50
C SER A 92 -10.95 9.10 -3.90
N LEU A 93 -10.77 8.87 -2.60
CA LEU A 93 -11.28 7.71 -1.86
C LEU A 93 -12.51 8.03 -0.98
N LEU A 94 -12.96 9.28 -0.98
CA LEU A 94 -14.18 9.74 -0.29
C LEU A 94 -15.40 9.55 -1.20
#